data_AF-A0A959Y1K1-F1
#
_entry.id   AF-A0A959Y1K1-F1
#
_cell.length_a   1.000
_cell.length_b   1.000
_cell.length_c   1.000
_cell.angle_alpha   90.00
_cell.angle_beta   90.00
_cell.angle_gamma   90.00
#
_symmetry.space_group_name_H-M   'P 1'
#
loop_
_entity.id
_entity.type
_entity.pdbx_description
1 polymer ?
#
loop_
_entity_poly.entity_id
_entity_poly.type
_entity_poly.pdbx_seq_one_letter_code
_entity_poly.pdbx_strand_id
1 'polypeptide(L)' 'MDKYGKVLSPDTIRFERLLPGPIERVWAYLTEPEKRAQWLAGGAMEGHVGGAVRLLFQHDGLDCAPDETPDKYKQYENG' A
#
# COMPACT_ATOMS: atom_id res chain seq x y z
N MET A 1 9.68 19.48 7.60
CA MET A 1 8.64 18.66 6.93
C MET A 1 7.57 18.37 7.96
N ASP A 2 6.30 18.52 7.60
CA ASP A 2 5.22 18.07 8.49
C ASP A 2 5.32 16.55 8.63
N LYS A 3 5.38 16.08 9.88
CA LYS A 3 5.50 14.66 10.23
C LYS A 3 4.33 13.85 9.64
N TYR A 4 3.18 14.48 9.47
CA TYR A 4 1.96 13.93 8.89
C TYR A 4 1.65 14.57 7.53
N GLY A 5 0.53 14.20 6.91
CA GLY A 5 0.04 14.86 5.68
C GLY A 5 -0.60 16.21 6.00
N LYS A 6 -0.69 17.09 4.99
CA LYS A 6 -1.43 18.35 5.06
C LYS A 6 -2.82 18.18 4.45
N VAL A 7 -3.86 18.53 5.18
CA VAL A 7 -5.22 18.67 4.61
C VAL A 7 -5.27 19.99 3.84
N LEU A 8 -5.55 19.94 2.54
CA LEU A 8 -5.63 21.13 1.69
C LEU A 8 -7.08 21.57 1.47
N SER A 9 -8.01 20.62 1.47
CA SER A 9 -9.46 20.80 1.31
C SER A 9 -10.18 19.56 1.88
N PRO A 10 -11.53 19.57 1.99
CA PRO A 10 -12.27 18.41 2.51
C PRO A 10 -12.03 17.09 1.78
N ASP A 11 -11.60 17.13 0.52
CA ASP A 11 -11.38 15.98 -0.36
C ASP A 11 -9.91 15.75 -0.73
N THR A 12 -8.98 16.61 -0.26
CA THR A 12 -7.58 16.57 -0.69
C THR A 12 -6.61 16.61 0.47
N ILE A 13 -5.73 15.62 0.51
CA ILE A 13 -4.59 15.51 1.43
C ILE A 13 -3.29 15.42 0.63
N ARG A 14 -2.26 16.13 1.07
CA ARG A 14 -0.92 16.12 0.44
C ARG A 14 0.12 15.52 1.38
N PHE A 15 0.85 14.54 0.87
CA PHE A 15 2.05 13.98 1.48
C PHE A 15 3.26 14.30 0.61
N GLU A 16 4.32 14.82 1.23
CA GLU A 16 5.60 15.09 0.57
C GLU A 16 6.71 14.47 1.41
N ARG A 17 7.46 13.52 0.84
CA ARG A 17 8.52 12.78 1.52
C ARG A 17 9.72 12.65 0.61
N LEU A 18 10.91 12.76 1.18
CA LEU A 18 12.15 12.38 0.53
C LEU A 18 12.44 10.93 0.89
N LEU A 19 12.43 10.04 -0.10
CA LEU A 19 12.70 8.61 0.10
C LEU A 19 14.17 8.30 -0.22
N PRO A 20 14.81 7.41 0.54
CA PRO A 20 16.18 7.01 0.28
C PRO A 20 16.26 6.07 -0.94
N GLY A 21 17.14 6.41 -1.88
CA GLY A 21 17.46 5.58 -3.04
C GLY A 21 17.04 6.20 -4.37
N PRO A 22 17.38 5.51 -5.47
CA PRO A 22 17.06 5.97 -6.82
C PRO A 22 15.56 5.85 -7.12
N ILE A 23 15.07 6.64 -8.08
CA ILE A 23 13.64 6.71 -8.41
C ILE A 23 13.08 5.37 -8.89
N GLU A 24 13.91 4.56 -9.56
CA GLU A 24 13.55 3.23 -10.04
C GLU A 24 13.19 2.28 -8.89
N ARG A 25 13.88 2.41 -7.75
CA ARG A 25 13.55 1.62 -6.55
C ARG A 25 12.20 2.05 -5.99
N VAL A 26 11.91 3.36 -5.95
CA VAL A 26 10.60 3.85 -5.49
C VAL A 26 9.50 3.35 -6.42
N TRP A 27 9.71 3.46 -7.73
CA TRP A 27 8.76 3.00 -8.74
C TRP A 27 8.46 1.50 -8.64
N ALA A 28 9.47 0.68 -8.39
CA ALA A 28 9.31 -0.75 -8.13
C ALA A 28 8.36 -1.03 -6.96
N TYR A 29 8.48 -0.30 -5.84
CA TYR A 29 7.56 -0.43 -4.69
C TYR A 29 6.13 0.07 -4.95
N LEU A 30 5.92 0.81 -6.04
CA LEU A 30 4.59 1.26 -6.48
C LEU A 30 3.95 0.34 -7.53
N THR A 31 4.74 -0.48 -8.24
CA THR A 31 4.28 -1.20 -9.43
C THR A 31 4.45 -2.71 -9.37
N GLU A 32 5.49 -3.21 -8.71
CA GLU A 32 5.73 -4.65 -8.55
C GLU A 32 4.86 -5.22 -7.41
N PRO A 33 4.00 -6.22 -7.67
CA PRO A 33 3.02 -6.72 -6.69
C PRO A 33 3.65 -7.15 -5.35
N GLU A 34 4.76 -7.88 -5.38
CA GLU A 34 5.40 -8.46 -4.20
C GLU A 34 6.05 -7.37 -3.31
N LYS A 35 6.60 -6.32 -3.91
CA LYS A 35 7.16 -5.18 -3.18
C LYS A 35 6.07 -4.27 -2.63
N ARG A 36 5.00 -4.06 -3.40
CA ARG A 36 3.85 -3.23 -3.01
C ARG A 36 3.05 -3.85 -1.86
N ALA A 37 2.99 -5.19 -1.80
CA ALA A 37 2.38 -5.93 -0.70
C ALA A 37 3.03 -5.66 0.66
N GLN A 38 4.30 -5.25 0.71
CA GLN A 38 5.01 -5.00 1.97
C GLN A 38 4.54 -3.74 2.71
N TRP A 39 3.76 -2.86 2.07
CA TRP A 39 3.36 -1.59 2.68
C TRP A 39 1.94 -1.12 2.35
N LEU A 40 1.31 -1.66 1.30
CA LEU A 40 -0.05 -1.28 0.91
C LEU A 40 -0.93 -2.51 0.63
N ALA A 41 -0.68 -3.17 -0.49
CA ALA A 41 -1.48 -4.29 -0.98
C ALA A 41 -0.74 -5.00 -2.11
N GLY A 42 -0.94 -6.32 -2.19
CA GLY A 42 -0.52 -7.09 -3.35
C GLY A 42 -1.52 -6.97 -4.51
N GLY A 43 -1.49 -7.97 -5.38
CA GLY A 43 -2.40 -8.09 -6.52
C GLY A 43 -1.83 -7.51 -7.82
N ALA A 44 -2.32 -8.06 -8.93
CA ALA A 44 -1.84 -7.73 -10.27
C ALA A 44 -2.22 -6.29 -10.68
N MET A 45 -1.36 -5.69 -11.48
CA MET A 45 -1.58 -4.37 -12.08
C MET A 45 -1.06 -4.37 -13.51
N GLU A 46 -1.87 -3.86 -14.42
CA GLU A 46 -1.47 -3.63 -15.80
C GLU A 46 -0.79 -2.25 -15.92
N GLY A 47 0.47 -2.23 -16.32
CA GLY A 47 1.33 -1.04 -16.35
C GLY A 47 1.06 -0.06 -17.49
N HIS A 48 -0.21 0.19 -17.82
CA HIS A 48 -0.63 1.15 -18.83
C HIS A 48 -1.89 1.90 -18.41
N VAL A 49 -2.13 3.06 -19.03
CA VAL A 49 -3.34 3.85 -18.79
C VAL A 49 -4.58 3.03 -19.12
N GLY A 50 -5.56 3.06 -18.22
CA GLY A 50 -6.80 2.28 -18.33
C GLY A 50 -6.66 0.78 -18.01
N GLY A 51 -5.47 0.32 -17.64
CA GLY A 51 -5.23 -1.06 -17.24
C GLY A 51 -5.92 -1.44 -15.94
N ALA A 52 -6.23 -2.72 -15.80
CA ALA A 52 -6.85 -3.25 -14.59
C ALA A 52 -5.88 -3.25 -13.41
N VAL A 53 -6.42 -2.95 -12.21
CA VAL A 53 -5.69 -3.02 -10.95
C VAL A 53 -6.49 -3.84 -9.96
N ARG A 54 -5.85 -4.85 -9.36
CA ARG A 54 -6.40 -5.58 -8.21
C ARG A 54 -5.57 -5.27 -6.98
N LEU A 55 -6.24 -4.85 -5.92
CA LEU A 55 -5.65 -4.63 -4.60
C LEU A 55 -6.09 -5.76 -3.69
N LEU A 56 -5.15 -6.58 -3.23
CA LEU A 56 -5.40 -7.63 -2.25
C LEU A 56 -4.80 -7.20 -0.91
N PHE A 57 -5.67 -6.92 0.06
CA PHE A 57 -5.28 -6.47 1.39
C PHE A 57 -5.16 -7.67 2.33
N GLN A 58 -3.93 -8.15 2.53
CA GLN A 58 -3.60 -9.23 3.46
C GLN A 58 -3.04 -8.62 4.74
N HIS A 59 -3.92 -8.31 5.68
CA HIS A 59 -3.56 -7.60 6.90
C HIS A 59 -2.72 -8.45 7.86
N ASP A 60 -2.90 -9.77 7.84
CA ASP A 60 -2.19 -10.77 8.64
C ASP A 60 -0.69 -10.85 8.32
N GLY A 61 -0.31 -10.61 7.06
CA GLY A 61 1.07 -10.69 6.59
C GLY A 61 1.91 -9.43 6.78
N LEU A 62 1.36 -8.36 7.38
CA LEU A 62 2.05 -7.08 7.54
C LEU A 62 2.87 -6.98 8.84
N ASP A 63 2.53 -7.78 9.86
CA ASP A 63 3.24 -7.78 11.14
C ASP A 63 4.38 -8.82 11.17
N CYS A 64 5.52 -8.44 11.76
CA CYS A 64 6.66 -9.36 11.93
C CYS A 64 6.34 -10.54 12.87
N ALA A 65 5.30 -10.41 13.69
CA ALA A 65 4.74 -11.47 14.51
C ALA A 65 3.26 -11.61 14.13
N PRO A 66 2.88 -12.64 13.37
CA PRO A 66 1.49 -12.81 12.96
C PRO A 66 0.63 -13.13 14.18
N ASP A 67 -0.26 -12.21 14.53
CA ASP A 67 -1.33 -12.43 15.50
C ASP A 67 -2.59 -12.97 14.79
N GLU A 68 -3.43 -13.69 15.52
CA GLU A 68 -4.69 -14.20 14.96
C GLU A 68 -5.63 -13.02 14.61
N THR A 69 -6.20 -13.04 13.39
CA THR A 69 -7.17 -12.05 12.96
C THR A 69 -8.33 -11.96 13.97
N PRO A 70 -8.63 -10.78 14.55
CA PRO A 70 -9.73 -10.66 15.50
C PRO A 70 -11.06 -11.13 14.90
N ASP A 71 -11.90 -11.82 15.69
CA ASP A 71 -13.12 -12.49 15.18
C ASP A 71 -14.03 -11.59 14.34
N LYS A 72 -14.19 -10.32 14.74
CA LYS A 72 -14.99 -9.32 13.98
C LYS A 72 -14.46 -9.03 12.57
N TYR A 73 -13.21 -9.38 12.27
CA TYR A 73 -12.53 -9.13 11.01
C TYR A 73 -12.12 -10.42 10.26
N LYS A 74 -12.38 -11.61 10.82
CA LYS A 74 -12.02 -12.89 10.17
C LYS A 74 -12.56 -13.03 8.74
N GLN A 75 -13.71 -12.44 8.45
CA GLN A 75 -14.28 -12.45 7.09
C GLN A 75 -13.41 -11.73 6.03
N TYR A 76 -12.45 -10.89 6.44
CA TYR A 76 -11.57 -10.10 5.56
C TYR A 76 -10.13 -10.62 5.55
N GLU A 77 -9.85 -11.76 6.20
CA GLU A 77 -8.49 -12.28 6.36
C GLU A 77 -7.78 -12.52 5.01
N ASN A 78 -8.52 -12.85 3.95
CA ASN A 78 -7.98 -13.16 2.63
C ASN A 78 -8.30 -12.13 1.54
N GLY A 79 -8.64 -10.90 1.94
CA GLY A 79 -9.11 -9.83 1.04
C GLY A 79 -10.58 -10.00 0.66
#